data_AF-A0A7K1V071-F1
#
_entry.id   AF-A0A7K1V071-F1
#
_cell.length_a   1.000
_cell.length_b   1.000
_cell.length_c   1.000
_cell.angle_alpha   90.00
_cell.angle_beta   90.00
_cell.angle_gamma   90.00
#
_symmetry.space_group_name_H-M   'P 1'
#
loop_
_entity.id
_entity.type
_entity.pdbx_description
1 polymer ?
#
loop_
_entity_poly.entity_id
_entity_poly.type
_entity_poly.pdbx_seq_one_letter_code
_entity_poly.pdbx_strand_id
1 'polypeptide(L)'
;MSGIDPGMRDMDSGIRGPADPAARTLAQRQAEVVRALVAGDEPPPGFDAADLAATAHGLLHKRAEEVRRRFPRLVHAAGADFTARYVEWARTRPKTTTADDAAAFARELGLPEPHAKRRPLWRTLGK
;
A
#
# COMPACT_ATOMS: atom_id res chain seq x y z
N MET A 1 0.47 70.09 -24.16
CA MET A 1 1.49 69.03 -24.07
C MET A 1 1.08 68.10 -22.96
N SER A 2 0.95 66.82 -23.28
CA SER A 2 0.16 65.79 -22.60
C SER A 2 0.37 65.68 -21.10
N GLY A 3 -0.77 65.56 -20.40
CA GLY A 3 -0.85 65.10 -19.02
C GLY A 3 -0.50 63.60 -18.92
N ILE A 4 0.05 63.26 -17.77
CA ILE A 4 0.34 61.91 -17.32
C ILE A 4 -0.96 61.35 -16.75
N ASP A 5 -1.54 60.33 -17.37
CA ASP A 5 -2.54 59.46 -16.75
C ASP A 5 -1.89 58.10 -16.43
N PRO A 6 -1.57 57.81 -15.15
CA PRO A 6 -1.07 56.52 -14.73
C PRO A 6 -2.26 55.65 -14.29
N GLY A 7 -3.04 55.15 -15.26
CA GLY A 7 -4.29 54.43 -15.02
C GLY A 7 -4.43 53.16 -15.83
N MET A 8 -3.46 52.25 -15.75
CA MET A 8 -3.64 50.87 -16.26
C MET A 8 -2.71 49.89 -15.53
N ARG A 9 -2.83 49.84 -14.20
CA ARG A 9 -2.35 48.72 -13.39
C ARG A 9 -3.53 47.78 -13.12
N ASP A 10 -3.23 46.49 -13.23
CA ASP A 10 -3.90 45.41 -12.51
C ASP A 10 -5.29 44.97 -12.99
N MET A 11 -5.39 44.36 -14.19
CA MET A 11 -6.57 43.57 -14.60
C MET A 11 -6.22 42.28 -15.37
N ASP A 12 -5.23 41.51 -14.90
CA ASP A 12 -5.15 40.07 -15.22
C ASP A 12 -4.71 39.22 -14.01
N SER A 13 -5.07 39.66 -12.81
CA SER A 13 -4.80 38.95 -11.55
C SER A 13 -6.09 38.56 -10.85
N GLY A 14 -7.03 37.94 -11.61
CA GLY A 14 -8.40 37.84 -11.12
C GLY A 14 -9.29 36.73 -11.67
N ILE A 15 -8.80 35.59 -12.16
CA ILE A 15 -9.62 34.36 -12.27
C ILE A 15 -8.77 33.13 -11.90
N ARG A 16 -8.37 33.05 -10.64
CA ARG A 16 -8.29 31.75 -9.98
C ARG A 16 -9.04 31.89 -8.68
N GLY A 17 -10.37 31.78 -8.77
CA GLY A 17 -11.22 31.65 -7.58
C GLY A 17 -10.66 30.53 -6.70
N PRO A 18 -10.95 30.53 -5.38
CA PRO A 18 -10.49 29.46 -4.51
C PRO A 18 -10.89 28.13 -5.16
N ALA A 19 -9.90 27.26 -5.37
CA ALA A 19 -10.16 25.91 -5.85
C ALA A 19 -11.26 25.34 -4.96
N ASP A 20 -12.37 24.93 -5.56
CA ASP A 20 -13.50 24.37 -4.83
C ASP A 20 -12.97 23.29 -3.87
N PRO A 21 -13.12 23.45 -2.54
CA PRO A 21 -12.66 22.45 -1.58
C PRO A 21 -13.35 21.09 -1.79
N ALA A 22 -14.43 21.02 -2.59
CA ALA A 22 -15.08 19.78 -3.00
C ALA A 22 -14.43 19.07 -4.20
N ALA A 23 -13.58 19.74 -4.99
CA ALA A 23 -12.93 19.17 -6.17
C ALA A 23 -11.64 18.41 -5.80
N ARG A 24 -11.77 17.31 -5.05
CA ARG A 24 -10.63 16.39 -4.81
C ARG A 24 -10.05 15.90 -6.14
N THR A 25 -8.73 15.95 -6.25
CA THR A 25 -8.03 15.49 -7.45
C THR A 25 -8.17 13.98 -7.63
N LEU A 26 -8.01 13.49 -8.86
CA LEU A 26 -8.01 12.05 -9.14
C LEU A 26 -6.96 11.31 -8.29
N ALA A 27 -5.78 11.90 -8.10
CA ALA A 27 -4.72 11.31 -7.30
C ALA A 27 -5.14 11.13 -5.83
N GLN A 28 -5.87 12.08 -5.24
CA GLN A 28 -6.39 11.95 -3.87
C GLN A 28 -7.40 10.81 -3.77
N ARG A 29 -8.32 10.69 -4.73
CA ARG A 29 -9.30 9.60 -4.78
C ARG A 29 -8.63 8.24 -4.98
N GLN A 30 -7.62 8.15 -5.82
CA GLN A 30 -6.83 6.92 -6.01
C GLN A 30 -6.08 6.54 -4.73
N ALA A 31 -5.51 7.52 -4.01
CA ALA A 31 -4.85 7.27 -2.73
C ALA A 31 -5.82 6.72 -1.67
N GLU A 32 -7.08 7.16 -1.68
CA GLU A 32 -8.12 6.60 -0.80
C GLU A 32 -8.44 5.14 -1.12
N VAL A 33 -8.58 4.80 -2.41
CA VAL A 33 -8.76 3.40 -2.83
C VAL A 33 -7.57 2.56 -2.39
N VAL A 34 -6.35 3.05 -2.56
CA VAL A 34 -5.14 2.34 -2.13
C VAL A 34 -5.12 2.14 -0.60
N ARG A 35 -5.52 3.15 0.18
CA ARG A 35 -5.61 3.00 1.64
C ARG A 35 -6.72 2.03 2.06
N ALA A 36 -7.90 2.06 1.43
CA ALA A 36 -8.95 1.09 1.69
C ALA A 36 -8.48 -0.35 1.43
N LEU A 37 -7.76 -0.57 0.33
CA LEU A 37 -7.23 -1.89 -0.05
C LEU A 37 -6.07 -2.38 0.81
N VAL A 38 -5.21 -1.48 1.31
CA VAL A 38 -3.93 -1.87 1.96
C VAL A 38 -3.93 -1.63 3.47
N ALA A 39 -4.66 -0.63 3.95
CA ALA A 39 -4.74 -0.23 5.35
C ALA A 39 -6.11 -0.54 5.99
N GLY A 40 -7.12 -0.90 5.20
CA GLY A 40 -8.47 -1.19 5.71
C GLY A 40 -9.28 0.07 6.03
N ASP A 41 -8.93 1.22 5.43
CA ASP A 41 -9.75 2.43 5.49
C ASP A 41 -11.15 2.19 4.88
N GLU A 42 -12.12 3.04 5.23
CA GLU A 42 -13.47 2.98 4.69
C GLU A 42 -13.48 3.08 3.15
N PRO A 43 -14.28 2.25 2.44
CA PRO A 43 -14.53 2.38 1.01
C PRO A 43 -14.89 3.82 0.59
N PRO A 44 -14.14 4.42 -0.37
CA PRO A 44 -14.49 5.74 -0.87
C PRO A 44 -15.82 5.70 -1.65
N PRO A 45 -16.60 6.80 -1.65
CA PRO A 45 -17.88 6.86 -2.36
C PRO A 45 -17.76 6.47 -3.84
N GLY A 46 -18.72 5.67 -4.31
CA GLY A 46 -18.77 5.18 -5.70
C GLY A 46 -18.01 3.88 -5.94
N PHE A 47 -17.41 3.28 -4.90
CA PHE A 47 -16.87 1.92 -4.96
C PHE A 47 -17.78 0.97 -4.20
N ASP A 48 -17.95 -0.23 -4.73
CA ASP A 48 -18.64 -1.31 -4.04
C ASP A 48 -17.77 -1.83 -2.89
N ALA A 49 -18.35 -1.89 -1.69
CA ALA A 49 -17.64 -2.30 -0.49
C ALA A 49 -17.26 -3.80 -0.52
N ALA A 50 -18.10 -4.65 -1.12
CA ALA A 50 -17.83 -6.09 -1.22
C ALA A 50 -16.69 -6.37 -2.21
N ASP A 51 -16.65 -5.67 -3.35
CA ASP A 51 -15.56 -5.80 -4.33
C ASP A 51 -14.21 -5.33 -3.76
N LEU A 52 -14.20 -4.24 -3.00
CA LEU A 52 -12.99 -3.79 -2.30
C LEU A 52 -12.56 -4.77 -1.23
N ALA A 53 -13.48 -5.32 -0.44
CA ALA A 53 -13.19 -6.33 0.55
C ALA A 53 -12.61 -7.62 -0.09
N ALA A 54 -13.19 -8.09 -1.20
CA ALA A 54 -12.69 -9.23 -1.94
C ALA A 54 -11.28 -8.99 -2.49
N THR A 55 -11.03 -7.78 -3.00
CA THR A 55 -9.72 -7.37 -3.50
C THR A 55 -8.68 -7.31 -2.37
N ALA A 56 -9.01 -6.69 -1.23
CA ALA A 56 -8.16 -6.65 -0.04
C ALA A 56 -7.83 -8.06 0.47
N HIS A 57 -8.81 -8.96 0.49
CA HIS A 57 -8.61 -10.37 0.84
C HIS A 57 -7.62 -11.07 -0.12
N GLY A 58 -7.74 -10.84 -1.43
CA GLY A 58 -6.78 -11.32 -2.43
C GLY A 58 -5.36 -10.81 -2.20
N LEU A 59 -5.19 -9.53 -1.83
CA LEU A 59 -3.89 -8.95 -1.49
C LEU A 59 -3.25 -9.59 -0.25
N LEU A 60 -4.04 -9.90 0.78
CA LEU A 60 -3.58 -10.59 1.97
C LEU A 60 -3.08 -12.01 1.64
N HIS A 61 -3.83 -12.76 0.82
CA HIS A 61 -3.39 -14.05 0.31
C HIS A 61 -2.10 -13.95 -0.51
N LYS A 62 -1.96 -12.89 -1.32
CA LYS A 62 -0.74 -12.64 -2.07
C LYS A 62 0.46 -12.38 -1.15
N ARG A 63 0.29 -11.62 -0.06
CA ARG A 63 1.35 -11.44 0.96
C ARG A 63 1.75 -12.79 1.58
N ALA A 64 0.77 -13.61 1.98
CA ALA A 64 1.03 -14.93 2.55
C ALA A 64 1.81 -15.84 1.58
N GLU A 65 1.45 -15.82 0.30
CA GLU A 65 2.12 -16.60 -0.75
C GLU A 65 3.58 -16.16 -0.96
N GLU A 66 3.87 -14.86 -0.92
CA GLU A 66 5.24 -14.36 -1.00
C GLU A 66 6.09 -14.81 0.20
N VAL A 67 5.52 -14.79 1.42
CA VAL A 67 6.20 -15.33 2.61
C VAL A 67 6.45 -16.82 2.45
N ARG A 68 5.47 -17.59 1.98
CA ARG A 68 5.61 -19.03 1.75
C ARG A 68 6.74 -19.38 0.79
N ARG A 69 6.86 -18.62 -0.31
CA ARG A 69 7.93 -18.81 -1.30
C ARG A 69 9.30 -18.46 -0.75
N ARG A 70 9.41 -17.35 -0.01
CA ARG A 70 10.70 -16.79 0.44
C ARG A 70 11.21 -17.41 1.74
N PHE A 71 10.32 -17.85 2.62
CA PHE A 71 10.60 -18.34 3.97
C PHE A 71 9.95 -19.71 4.25
N PRO A 72 10.25 -20.76 3.46
CA PRO A 72 9.58 -22.06 3.60
C PRO A 72 9.82 -22.74 4.97
N ARG A 73 10.92 -22.43 5.66
CA ARG A 73 11.18 -22.93 7.03
C ARG A 73 10.23 -22.33 8.06
N LEU A 74 9.92 -21.04 7.94
CA LEU A 74 8.93 -20.37 8.79
C LEU A 74 7.55 -21.00 8.59
N VAL A 75 7.14 -21.20 7.34
CA VAL A 75 5.85 -21.82 7.04
C VAL A 75 5.77 -23.24 7.58
N HIS A 76 6.84 -24.02 7.44
CA HIS A 76 6.90 -25.36 8.02
C HIS A 76 6.75 -25.33 9.55
N ALA A 77 7.43 -24.40 10.24
CA ALA A 77 7.34 -24.25 11.69
C ALA A 77 5.98 -23.70 12.16
N ALA A 78 5.32 -22.87 11.36
CA ALA A 78 3.98 -22.33 11.65
C ALA A 78 2.85 -23.36 11.44
N GLY A 79 3.11 -24.45 10.70
CA GLY A 79 2.18 -25.55 10.49
C GLY A 79 1.18 -25.35 9.35
N ALA A 80 0.24 -26.29 9.23
CA ALA A 80 -0.73 -26.36 8.12
C ALA A 80 -1.64 -25.13 8.03
N ASP A 81 -1.95 -24.49 9.16
CA ASP A 81 -2.83 -23.32 9.23
C ASP A 81 -2.10 -22.00 8.96
N PHE A 82 -0.85 -22.04 8.48
CA PHE A 82 -0.02 -20.85 8.23
C PHE A 82 -0.78 -19.75 7.48
N THR A 83 -1.43 -20.08 6.36
CA THR A 83 -2.09 -19.07 5.52
C THR A 83 -3.23 -18.37 6.26
N ALA A 84 -4.10 -19.13 6.94
CA ALA A 84 -5.21 -18.56 7.69
C ALA A 84 -4.72 -17.65 8.82
N ARG A 85 -3.74 -18.13 9.60
CA ARG A 85 -3.14 -17.36 10.70
C ARG A 85 -2.40 -16.12 10.22
N TYR A 86 -1.69 -16.23 9.09
CA TYR A 86 -0.96 -15.11 8.52
C TYR A 86 -1.92 -14.03 7.97
N VAL A 87 -3.00 -14.44 7.29
CA VAL A 87 -4.02 -13.50 6.79
C VAL A 87 -4.69 -12.77 7.96
N GLU A 88 -5.08 -13.51 9.00
CA GLU A 88 -5.65 -12.95 10.23
C GLU A 88 -4.69 -11.96 10.90
N TRP A 89 -3.41 -12.31 10.96
CA TRP A 89 -2.37 -11.44 11.51
C TRP A 89 -2.15 -10.18 10.66
N ALA A 90 -2.10 -10.33 9.33
CA ALA A 90 -1.76 -9.26 8.41
C ALA A 90 -2.91 -8.26 8.22
N ARG A 91 -4.18 -8.66 8.42
CA ARG A 91 -5.35 -7.79 8.18
C ARG A 91 -5.37 -6.53 9.06
N THR A 92 -4.72 -6.56 10.21
CA THR A 92 -4.67 -5.42 11.16
C THR A 92 -3.33 -4.68 11.12
N ARG A 93 -2.47 -4.96 10.12
CA ARG A 93 -1.08 -4.48 10.09
C ARG A 93 -0.70 -3.92 8.71
N PRO A 94 -0.22 -2.66 8.65
CA PRO A 94 0.29 -2.08 7.41
C PRO A 94 1.36 -2.97 6.76
N LYS A 95 1.40 -2.98 5.43
CA LYS A 95 2.44 -3.68 4.68
C LYS A 95 3.75 -2.91 4.69
N THR A 96 4.82 -3.56 5.14
CA THR A 96 6.22 -3.10 5.00
C THR A 96 6.90 -3.93 3.89
N THR A 97 7.89 -4.75 4.24
CA THR A 97 8.53 -5.69 3.32
C THR A 97 8.13 -7.13 3.65
N THR A 98 8.26 -8.05 2.69
CA THR A 98 7.99 -9.48 2.94
C THR A 98 8.92 -10.05 4.03
N ALA A 99 10.13 -9.49 4.19
CA ALA A 99 11.08 -9.94 5.21
C ALA A 99 10.68 -9.45 6.61
N ASP A 100 10.32 -8.16 6.73
CA ASP A 100 9.86 -7.61 8.01
C ASP A 100 8.54 -8.23 8.46
N ASP A 101 7.63 -8.49 7.51
CA ASP A 101 6.38 -9.22 7.77
C ASP A 101 6.67 -10.63 8.34
N ALA A 102 7.59 -11.36 7.71
CA ALA A 102 7.96 -12.70 8.14
C ALA A 102 8.59 -12.70 9.54
N ALA A 103 9.51 -11.76 9.81
CA ALA A 103 10.16 -11.61 11.12
C ALA A 103 9.14 -11.27 12.21
N ALA A 104 8.28 -10.27 11.96
CA ALA A 104 7.25 -9.86 12.91
C ALA A 104 6.24 -11.00 13.18
N PHE A 105 5.82 -11.74 12.16
CA PHE A 105 4.95 -12.89 12.33
C PHE A 105 5.62 -14.02 13.13
N ALA A 106 6.89 -14.34 12.81
CA ALA A 106 7.66 -15.36 13.54
C ALA A 106 7.75 -15.02 15.04
N ARG A 107 8.07 -13.76 15.36
CA ARG A 107 8.13 -13.25 16.73
C ARG A 107 6.78 -13.38 17.45
N GLU A 108 5.66 -13.08 16.77
CA GLU A 108 4.33 -13.23 17.36
C GLU A 108 3.96 -14.69 17.66
N LEU A 109 4.54 -15.64 16.92
CA LEU A 109 4.37 -17.07 17.15
C LEU A 109 5.41 -17.68 18.11
N GLY A 110 6.39 -16.90 18.59
CA GLY A 110 7.52 -17.43 19.37
C GLY A 110 8.45 -18.35 18.55
N LEU A 111 8.49 -18.17 17.24
CA LEU A 111 9.32 -18.95 16.32
C LEU A 111 10.68 -18.27 16.09
N PRO A 112 11.72 -19.03 15.68
CA PRO A 112 13.00 -18.46 15.31
C PRO A 112 12.89 -17.44 14.17
N GLU A 113 13.75 -16.41 14.22
CA GLU A 113 13.83 -15.39 13.17
C GLU A 113 14.03 -16.02 11.78
N PRO A 114 13.23 -15.65 10.77
CA PRO A 114 13.25 -16.29 9.49
C PRO A 114 14.38 -15.76 8.61
N HIS A 115 15.33 -16.63 8.29
CA HIS A 115 16.36 -16.31 7.30
C HIS A 115 15.92 -16.72 5.90
N ALA A 116 15.94 -15.76 4.96
CA ALA A 116 15.64 -16.05 3.55
C ALA A 116 16.67 -17.04 2.98
N LYS A 117 16.23 -17.95 2.11
CA LYS A 117 17.18 -18.76 1.32
C LYS A 117 18.06 -17.82 0.48
N ARG A 118 19.37 -17.82 0.71
CA ARG A 118 20.32 -17.11 -0.15
C ARG A 118 20.22 -17.70 -1.56
N ARG A 119 19.86 -16.89 -2.57
CA ARG A 119 19.97 -17.32 -3.96
C ARG A 119 21.46 -17.35 -4.33
N PRO A 120 21.97 -18.45 -4.92
CA PRO A 120 23.36 -18.52 -5.32
C PRO A 120 23.70 -17.44 -6.37
N LEU A 121 24.80 -16.71 -6.14
CA LEU A 121 25.25 -15.57 -6.95
C LEU A 121 25.80 -15.95 -8.33
N TRP A 122 25.95 -17.23 -8.65
CA TRP A 122 26.47 -17.68 -9.94
C TRP A 122 25.45 -17.63 -11.09
N ARG A 123 24.19 -17.25 -10.83
CA ARG A 123 23.17 -16.98 -11.89
C ARG A 123 23.29 -15.58 -12.52
N THR A 124 24.25 -14.77 -12.09
CA THR A 124 24.48 -13.40 -12.58
C THR A 124 25.83 -13.19 -13.26
N LEU A 125 26.67 -14.23 -13.37
CA LEU A 125 27.92 -14.20 -14.15
C LEU A 125 27.77 -15.14 -15.35
N GLY A 126 27.25 -14.63 -16.45
CA GLY A 126 27.04 -15.43 -17.66
C GLY A 126 26.03 -14.82 -18.61
N LYS A 127 26.32 -13.63 -19.13
CA LYS A 127 25.86 -13.11 -20.42
C LYS A 127 26.95 -12.22 -20.98
#